data_AF-A0A662XCP0-F1
#
_entry.id   AF-A0A662XCP0-F1
#
_cell.length_a   1.000
_cell.length_b   1.000
_cell.length_c   1.000
_cell.angle_alpha   90.00
_cell.angle_beta   90.00
_cell.angle_gamma   90.00
#
_symmetry.space_group_name_H-M   'P 1'
#
loop_
_entity.id
_entity.type
_entity.pdbx_description
1 polymer ?
#
loop_
_entity_poly.entity_id
_entity_poly.type
_entity_poly.pdbx_seq_one_letter_code
_entity_poly.pdbx_strand_id
1 'polypeptide(L)'
;MKQFVKQEANKKRIKMYVVDQAHLLQTIATTFPMPATFTDKVHPLKDSIDVLIRSDPKVLGMDLYSIASIPGIIRLEHKVDYLAMLAEERHGSVSVSISRASEANYVDFILQQILSASAGDLKGEMNITLINEPGLGVGVTREFFQIVQRCFFQSDPSSLQARTSPPEPAPHVRDIGAQWLQLARSQGRRNGRSNKKGGDLESAGRSKGRGAVRDGSFVELFPLFEFADKQRRDVLRIAPRTVYVSKSTMDAKLPEKSLSLTRKDLLVNHSEVETLKKVYLCIGRLIGLAIRNHQPLAADFPLAFWKFLMQDNSLSWEDYCGSSQVFKRSLQFMLDHDFEAEPLDMRFEYTMDVVVVDDESGVSSEGAEQEEQQQQELHGDAVSEQTSPAASVPSAFVSMEMELQKGMGDVAVTNINKKEYVRLRAQQFFFGNEFVYYKTMRDGFLDTIARSDLKLFHPAELRRVVRGEPSIDFSSLKKSVLYSRGASPLHGAIQRFWEVVEDFDQETRAKLLTFWSGSPLPPIFGFESKYRSMNAVSLANDCLARFFLVDWLDTHFLIMCCELCCAGHCVLVH
;
A
#
# COMPACT_ATOMS: atom_id res chain seq x y z
N MET A 1 -44.25 -24.73 41.29
CA MET A 1 -42.76 -24.64 41.19
C MET A 1 -42.14 -25.70 40.27
N LYS A 2 -42.23 -27.01 40.55
CA LYS A 2 -41.60 -28.07 39.72
C LYS A 2 -42.07 -28.09 38.24
N GLN A 3 -43.36 -27.84 37.99
CA GLN A 3 -43.90 -27.75 36.62
C GLN A 3 -43.38 -26.53 35.84
N PHE A 4 -43.22 -25.39 36.51
CA PHE A 4 -42.67 -24.16 35.93
C PHE A 4 -41.20 -24.33 35.53
N VAL A 5 -40.38 -24.94 36.40
CA VAL A 5 -38.97 -25.24 36.10
C VAL A 5 -38.84 -26.19 34.90
N LYS A 6 -39.73 -27.20 34.80
CA LYS A 6 -39.76 -28.12 33.65
C LYS A 6 -40.13 -27.42 32.34
N GLN A 7 -41.08 -26.48 32.37
CA GLN A 7 -41.47 -25.70 31.20
C GLN A 7 -40.36 -24.76 30.72
N GLU A 8 -39.67 -24.07 31.65
CA GLU A 8 -38.56 -23.18 31.27
C GLU A 8 -37.31 -23.93 30.81
N ALA A 9 -37.02 -25.10 31.38
CA ALA A 9 -35.97 -25.98 30.87
C ALA A 9 -36.28 -26.45 29.44
N ASN A 10 -37.55 -26.77 29.14
CA ASN A 10 -37.95 -27.21 27.80
C ASN A 10 -37.91 -26.05 26.79
N LYS A 11 -38.33 -24.84 27.17
CA LYS A 11 -38.16 -23.64 26.34
C LYS A 11 -36.70 -23.34 26.04
N LYS A 12 -35.82 -23.41 27.05
CA LYS A 12 -34.37 -23.25 26.85
C LYS A 12 -33.80 -24.31 25.90
N ARG A 13 -34.22 -25.57 26.04
CA ARG A 13 -33.76 -26.68 25.18
C ARG A 13 -34.22 -26.53 23.73
N ILE A 14 -35.46 -26.09 23.51
CA ILE A 14 -35.99 -25.78 22.17
C ILE A 14 -35.25 -24.58 21.57
N LYS A 15 -35.03 -23.52 22.35
CA LYS A 15 -34.28 -22.33 21.93
C LYS A 15 -32.85 -22.68 21.54
N MET A 16 -32.19 -23.56 22.30
CA MET A 16 -30.84 -24.06 22.02
C MET A 16 -30.81 -24.89 20.73
N TYR A 17 -31.77 -25.80 20.52
CA TYR A 17 -31.86 -26.61 19.30
C TYR A 17 -32.11 -25.76 18.05
N VAL A 18 -32.95 -24.71 18.14
CA VAL A 18 -33.20 -23.78 17.03
C VAL A 18 -31.96 -22.95 16.72
N VAL A 19 -31.20 -22.52 17.74
CA VAL A 19 -29.93 -21.80 17.56
C VAL A 19 -28.87 -22.71 16.93
N ASP A 20 -28.76 -23.97 17.36
CA ASP A 20 -27.82 -24.94 16.79
C ASP A 20 -28.18 -25.31 15.34
N GLN A 21 -29.47 -25.45 15.01
CA GLN A 21 -29.95 -25.67 13.65
C GLN A 21 -29.71 -24.45 12.76
N ALA A 22 -29.92 -23.22 13.27
CA ALA A 22 -29.61 -22.00 12.54
C ALA A 22 -28.09 -21.85 12.31
N HIS A 23 -27.27 -22.18 13.30
CA HIS A 23 -25.81 -22.20 13.17
C HIS A 23 -25.35 -23.25 12.17
N LEU A 24 -25.94 -24.44 12.17
CA LEU A 24 -25.68 -25.48 11.18
C LEU A 24 -26.08 -25.03 9.77
N LEU A 25 -27.26 -24.46 9.59
CA LEU A 25 -27.73 -23.95 8.29
C LEU A 25 -26.86 -22.78 7.80
N GLN A 26 -26.43 -21.90 8.70
CA GLN A 26 -25.52 -20.81 8.38
C GLN A 26 -24.12 -21.33 8.04
N THR A 27 -23.65 -22.38 8.71
CA THR A 27 -22.42 -23.07 8.36
C THR A 27 -22.54 -23.74 6.99
N ILE A 28 -23.66 -24.42 6.70
CA ILE A 28 -23.91 -25.05 5.40
C ILE A 28 -23.98 -23.97 4.29
N ALA A 29 -24.68 -22.87 4.52
CA ALA A 29 -24.80 -21.77 3.56
C ALA A 29 -23.46 -21.06 3.28
N THR A 30 -22.54 -21.02 4.24
CA THR A 30 -21.19 -20.47 4.03
C THR A 30 -20.18 -21.50 3.52
N THR A 31 -20.48 -22.79 3.65
CA THR A 31 -19.58 -23.89 3.26
C THR A 31 -19.85 -24.39 1.85
N PHE A 32 -21.10 -24.32 1.37
CA PHE A 32 -21.47 -24.78 0.04
C PHE A 32 -21.63 -23.62 -0.94
N PRO A 33 -20.98 -23.65 -2.12
CA PRO A 33 -21.20 -22.65 -3.15
C PRO A 33 -22.66 -22.68 -3.59
N MET A 34 -23.23 -21.49 -3.82
CA MET A 34 -24.60 -21.36 -4.30
C MET A 34 -24.78 -22.13 -5.61
N PRO A 35 -25.85 -22.95 -5.75
CA PRO A 35 -26.05 -23.74 -6.97
C PRO A 35 -26.09 -22.86 -8.22
N ALA A 36 -25.45 -23.29 -9.30
CA ALA A 36 -25.44 -22.54 -10.57
C ALA A 36 -26.87 -22.24 -11.08
N THR A 37 -27.80 -23.17 -10.89
CA THR A 37 -29.21 -22.98 -11.22
C THR A 37 -29.88 -21.84 -10.45
N PHE A 38 -29.38 -21.52 -9.26
CA PHE A 38 -29.85 -20.38 -8.47
C PHE A 38 -29.22 -19.09 -9.00
N THR A 39 -27.90 -19.07 -9.23
CA THR A 39 -27.20 -17.87 -9.76
C THR A 39 -27.80 -17.41 -11.09
N ASP A 40 -28.12 -18.36 -11.98
CA ASP A 40 -28.73 -18.06 -13.29
C ASP A 40 -30.11 -17.41 -13.17
N LYS A 41 -30.88 -17.74 -12.13
CA LYS A 41 -32.20 -17.14 -11.87
C LYS A 41 -32.10 -15.79 -11.17
N VAL A 42 -31.02 -15.53 -10.44
CA VAL A 42 -30.83 -14.26 -9.71
C VAL A 42 -30.22 -13.18 -10.61
N HIS A 43 -29.38 -13.53 -11.59
CA HIS A 43 -28.76 -12.57 -12.51
C HIS A 43 -29.75 -11.62 -13.22
N PRO A 44 -30.93 -12.07 -13.72
CA PRO A 44 -31.94 -11.19 -14.29
C PRO A 44 -32.49 -10.13 -13.33
N LEU A 45 -32.42 -10.36 -12.02
CA LEU A 45 -32.90 -9.42 -10.99
C LEU A 45 -31.88 -8.31 -10.68
N LYS A 46 -30.70 -8.33 -11.32
CA LYS A 46 -29.61 -7.38 -11.08
C LYS A 46 -30.09 -5.93 -11.10
N ASP A 47 -30.84 -5.52 -12.10
CA ASP A 47 -31.28 -4.12 -12.22
C ASP A 47 -32.32 -3.74 -11.15
N SER A 48 -33.17 -4.67 -10.72
CA SER A 48 -34.10 -4.46 -9.61
C SER A 48 -33.36 -4.35 -8.28
N ILE A 49 -32.37 -5.21 -8.04
CA ILE A 49 -31.48 -5.15 -6.87
C ILE A 49 -30.70 -3.83 -6.87
N ASP A 50 -30.23 -3.39 -8.03
CA ASP A 50 -29.54 -2.11 -8.22
C ASP A 50 -30.42 -0.92 -7.81
N VAL A 51 -31.69 -0.90 -8.25
CA VAL A 51 -32.65 0.13 -7.84
C VAL A 51 -32.91 0.08 -6.34
N LEU A 52 -33.02 -1.10 -5.75
CA LEU A 52 -33.25 -1.27 -4.32
C LEU A 52 -32.07 -0.72 -3.49
N ILE A 53 -30.84 -1.09 -3.84
CA ILE A 53 -29.64 -0.62 -3.14
C ILE A 53 -29.50 0.91 -3.24
N ARG A 54 -29.86 1.49 -4.38
CA ARG A 54 -29.88 2.95 -4.55
C ARG A 54 -30.93 3.65 -3.69
N SER A 55 -32.05 2.99 -3.43
CA SER A 55 -33.09 3.55 -2.56
C SER A 55 -32.72 3.45 -1.08
N ASP A 56 -32.08 2.36 -0.66
CA ASP A 56 -31.58 2.15 0.68
C ASP A 56 -30.30 1.29 0.66
N PRO A 57 -29.11 1.90 0.81
CA PRO A 57 -27.84 1.17 0.83
C PRO A 57 -27.72 0.20 2.01
N LYS A 58 -28.47 0.40 3.09
CA LYS A 58 -28.39 -0.44 4.30
C LYS A 58 -28.84 -1.87 4.06
N VAL A 59 -29.66 -2.08 3.02
CA VAL A 59 -30.11 -3.41 2.58
C VAL A 59 -28.93 -4.35 2.29
N LEU A 60 -27.76 -3.82 1.89
CA LEU A 60 -26.53 -4.59 1.71
C LEU A 60 -26.03 -5.27 3.00
N GLY A 61 -26.15 -4.59 4.13
CA GLY A 61 -25.70 -5.07 5.43
C GLY A 61 -26.63 -6.09 6.10
N MET A 62 -27.92 -6.07 5.74
CA MET A 62 -28.95 -6.87 6.40
C MET A 62 -29.33 -8.12 5.60
N ASP A 63 -29.74 -7.95 4.34
CA ASP A 63 -30.45 -9.01 3.60
C ASP A 63 -29.66 -9.54 2.40
N LEU A 64 -28.78 -8.73 1.82
CA LEU A 64 -28.09 -9.08 0.56
C LEU A 64 -26.66 -9.59 0.75
N TYR A 65 -26.14 -9.61 1.97
CA TYR A 65 -24.78 -10.03 2.27
C TYR A 65 -24.46 -11.45 1.77
N SER A 66 -25.42 -12.37 1.88
CA SER A 66 -25.28 -13.76 1.38
C SER A 66 -25.20 -13.82 -0.16
N ILE A 67 -25.93 -12.95 -0.85
CA ILE A 67 -25.98 -12.88 -2.31
C ILE A 67 -24.77 -12.13 -2.87
N ALA A 68 -24.12 -11.27 -2.07
CA ALA A 68 -22.88 -10.58 -2.46
C ALA A 68 -21.73 -11.52 -2.82
N SER A 69 -21.78 -12.76 -2.35
CA SER A 69 -20.85 -13.83 -2.74
C SER A 69 -20.95 -14.22 -4.23
N ILE A 70 -22.11 -13.98 -4.88
CA ILE A 70 -22.29 -14.22 -6.31
C ILE A 70 -21.57 -13.11 -7.09
N PRO A 71 -20.61 -13.44 -7.97
CA PRO A 71 -19.90 -12.43 -8.75
C PRO A 71 -20.84 -11.63 -9.67
N GLY A 72 -20.68 -10.31 -9.68
CA GLY A 72 -21.32 -9.42 -10.66
C GLY A 72 -22.81 -9.11 -10.44
N ILE A 73 -23.43 -9.65 -9.37
CA ILE A 73 -24.82 -9.32 -9.01
C ILE A 73 -24.94 -7.93 -8.38
N ILE A 74 -24.09 -7.61 -7.41
CA ILE A 74 -23.97 -6.29 -6.79
C ILE A 74 -22.77 -5.59 -7.44
N ARG A 75 -22.97 -4.38 -7.97
CA ARG A 75 -21.90 -3.59 -8.57
C ARG A 75 -20.89 -3.18 -7.50
N LEU A 76 -19.61 -3.18 -7.87
CA LEU A 76 -18.51 -2.77 -6.98
C LEU A 76 -18.71 -1.35 -6.41
N GLU A 77 -19.20 -0.42 -7.22
CA GLU A 77 -19.50 0.96 -6.81
C GLU A 77 -20.41 1.00 -5.57
N HIS A 78 -21.53 0.29 -5.61
CA HIS A 78 -22.45 0.17 -4.47
C HIS A 78 -21.81 -0.45 -3.22
N LYS A 79 -20.89 -1.42 -3.40
CA LYS A 79 -20.17 -2.02 -2.28
C LYS A 79 -19.25 -1.01 -1.60
N VAL A 80 -18.56 -0.18 -2.38
CA VAL A 80 -17.67 0.86 -1.86
C VAL A 80 -18.48 2.01 -1.24
N ASP A 81 -19.57 2.45 -1.88
CA ASP A 81 -20.48 3.47 -1.32
C ASP A 81 -21.05 3.02 0.04
N TYR A 82 -21.38 1.73 0.16
CA TYR A 82 -21.82 1.16 1.44
C TYR A 82 -20.75 1.25 2.53
N LEU A 83 -19.46 1.01 2.19
CA LEU A 83 -18.36 1.22 3.14
C LEU A 83 -18.20 2.68 3.55
N ALA A 84 -18.40 3.62 2.62
CA ALA A 84 -18.36 5.05 2.89
C ALA A 84 -19.50 5.47 3.83
N MET A 85 -20.73 5.03 3.55
CA MET A 85 -21.90 5.24 4.42
C MET A 85 -21.68 4.67 5.83
N LEU A 86 -21.16 3.44 5.93
CA LEU A 86 -20.83 2.84 7.22
C LEU A 86 -19.80 3.65 8.02
N ALA A 87 -18.92 4.39 7.36
CA ALA A 87 -17.96 5.25 8.04
C ALA A 87 -18.61 6.48 8.64
N GLU A 88 -19.56 7.11 7.95
CA GLU A 88 -20.32 8.27 8.46
C GLU A 88 -21.16 7.89 9.68
N GLU A 89 -21.71 6.66 9.71
CA GLU A 89 -22.45 6.16 10.87
C GLU A 89 -21.56 5.85 12.07
N ARG A 90 -20.26 5.61 11.85
CA ARG A 90 -19.30 5.35 12.93
C ARG A 90 -18.80 6.69 13.46
N HIS A 91 -19.02 6.97 14.75
CA HIS A 91 -18.65 8.23 15.42
C HIS A 91 -17.13 8.47 15.62
N GLY A 92 -16.30 8.09 14.65
CA GLY A 92 -14.86 8.35 14.62
C GLY A 92 -14.50 9.30 13.47
N SER A 93 -13.38 10.00 13.57
CA SER A 93 -12.84 10.71 12.41
C SER A 93 -11.33 10.79 12.44
N VAL A 94 -10.71 10.64 11.27
CA VAL A 94 -9.28 10.86 11.08
C VAL A 94 -9.09 12.14 10.26
N SER A 95 -8.31 13.08 10.81
CA SER A 95 -7.97 14.32 10.12
C SER A 95 -6.51 14.30 9.72
N VAL A 96 -6.25 14.63 8.45
CA VAL A 96 -4.90 14.67 7.88
C VAL A 96 -4.65 16.04 7.31
N SER A 97 -3.55 16.67 7.72
CA SER A 97 -3.16 18.01 7.30
C SER A 97 -1.80 17.98 6.61
N ILE A 98 -1.76 18.43 5.35
CA ILE A 98 -0.55 18.47 4.52
C ILE A 98 -0.31 19.90 4.03
N SER A 99 0.96 20.31 3.95
CA SER A 99 1.38 21.59 3.37
C SER A 99 2.18 21.35 2.09
N ARG A 100 1.80 21.95 0.95
CA ARG A 100 2.53 21.78 -0.31
C ARG A 100 4.00 22.21 -0.21
N ALA A 101 4.28 23.22 0.60
CA ALA A 101 5.63 23.75 0.82
C ALA A 101 6.60 22.78 1.54
N SER A 102 6.16 21.60 1.96
CA SER A 102 6.96 20.65 2.75
C SER A 102 7.05 19.26 2.12
N GLU A 103 7.24 19.19 0.79
CA GLU A 103 7.32 17.93 0.04
C GLU A 103 8.36 16.92 0.56
N ALA A 104 9.46 17.42 1.13
CA ALA A 104 10.50 16.59 1.72
C ALA A 104 10.01 15.77 2.93
N ASN A 105 9.01 16.28 3.66
CA ASN A 105 8.55 15.72 4.94
C ASN A 105 7.19 15.01 4.82
N TYR A 106 6.65 14.83 3.61
CA TYR A 106 5.34 14.20 3.41
C TYR A 106 5.22 12.84 4.07
N VAL A 107 6.25 12.00 3.92
CA VAL A 107 6.18 10.65 4.47
C VAL A 107 6.09 10.68 5.98
N ASP A 108 6.96 11.44 6.65
CA ASP A 108 6.96 11.56 8.12
C ASP A 108 5.65 12.13 8.65
N PHE A 109 5.11 13.17 8.00
CA PHE A 109 3.84 13.76 8.41
C PHE A 109 2.68 12.77 8.23
N ILE A 110 2.61 12.07 7.10
CA ILE A 110 1.57 11.07 6.84
C ILE A 110 1.69 9.93 7.85
N LEU A 111 2.89 9.40 8.07
CA LEU A 111 3.14 8.35 9.06
C LEU A 111 2.69 8.79 10.45
N GLN A 112 3.12 9.97 10.90
CA GLN A 112 2.80 10.45 12.23
C GLN A 112 1.29 10.61 12.43
N GLN A 113 0.58 11.22 11.48
CA GLN A 113 -0.85 11.50 11.60
C GLN A 113 -1.71 10.22 11.48
N ILE A 114 -1.41 9.35 10.53
CA ILE A 114 -2.16 8.09 10.34
C ILE A 114 -1.88 7.07 11.45
N LEU A 115 -0.64 6.99 11.96
CA LEU A 115 -0.30 6.06 13.03
C LEU A 115 -0.83 6.51 14.40
N SER A 116 -0.95 7.81 14.62
CA SER A 116 -1.48 8.39 15.86
C SER A 116 -3.00 8.25 15.98
N ALA A 117 -3.71 8.01 14.86
CA ALA A 117 -5.15 7.76 14.86
C ALA A 117 -5.47 6.36 15.44
N SER A 118 -6.54 6.29 16.25
CA SER A 118 -7.02 5.03 16.79
C SER A 118 -7.73 4.21 15.71
N ALA A 119 -7.80 2.88 15.87
CA ALA A 119 -8.55 2.01 14.96
C ALA A 119 -10.07 2.31 14.94
N GLY A 120 -10.61 2.98 15.96
CA GLY A 120 -11.99 3.47 15.96
C GLY A 120 -12.17 4.68 15.05
N ASP A 121 -11.29 5.67 15.19
CA ASP A 121 -11.28 6.90 14.39
C ASP A 121 -11.03 6.61 12.92
N LEU A 122 -10.09 5.69 12.65
CA LEU A 122 -9.74 5.23 11.32
C LEU A 122 -10.90 4.53 10.60
N LYS A 123 -11.92 4.03 11.31
CA LYS A 123 -13.13 3.42 10.72
C LYS A 123 -14.23 4.43 10.42
N GLY A 124 -14.13 5.64 10.95
CA GLY A 124 -15.07 6.73 10.70
C GLY A 124 -14.56 7.70 9.64
N GLU A 125 -15.11 8.91 9.57
CA GLU A 125 -14.87 9.86 8.48
C GLU A 125 -13.40 10.27 8.30
N MET A 126 -13.00 10.54 7.06
CA MET A 126 -11.66 11.04 6.73
C MET A 126 -11.75 12.49 6.27
N ASN A 127 -11.04 13.38 6.95
CA ASN A 127 -11.01 14.80 6.67
C ASN A 127 -9.59 15.21 6.26
N ILE A 128 -9.46 15.85 5.10
CA ILE A 128 -8.15 16.24 4.56
C ILE A 128 -8.10 17.76 4.44
N THR A 129 -7.04 18.37 4.98
CA THR A 129 -6.81 19.81 4.91
C THR A 129 -5.45 20.11 4.28
N LEU A 130 -5.46 20.95 3.24
CA LEU A 130 -4.26 21.52 2.66
C LEU A 130 -3.99 22.86 3.35
N ILE A 131 -2.87 22.95 4.07
CA ILE A 131 -2.54 24.11 4.91
C ILE A 131 -2.09 25.28 4.03
N ASN A 132 -2.63 26.48 4.29
CA ASN A 132 -2.24 27.78 3.70
C ASN A 132 -2.54 27.97 2.21
N GLU A 133 -3.32 27.11 1.56
CA GLU A 133 -3.61 27.25 0.13
C GLU A 133 -5.09 26.92 -0.15
N PRO A 134 -5.84 27.77 -0.87
CA PRO A 134 -7.20 27.44 -1.27
C PRO A 134 -7.15 26.21 -2.19
N GLY A 135 -7.96 25.19 -1.89
CA GLY A 135 -8.11 24.02 -2.75
C GLY A 135 -8.62 24.42 -4.13
N LEU A 136 -7.71 24.53 -5.10
CA LEU A 136 -8.05 24.83 -6.50
C LEU A 136 -8.19 23.52 -7.28
N GLY A 137 -9.40 23.29 -7.81
CA GLY A 137 -9.69 22.25 -8.79
C GLY A 137 -10.00 20.88 -8.19
N VAL A 138 -8.98 20.03 -8.07
CA VAL A 138 -9.09 18.60 -7.80
C VAL A 138 -9.30 18.40 -6.30
N GLY A 139 -10.33 17.68 -5.89
CA GLY A 139 -10.65 17.47 -4.47
C GLY A 139 -9.43 17.21 -3.59
N VAL A 140 -9.38 17.86 -2.42
CA VAL A 140 -8.29 17.72 -1.44
C VAL A 140 -7.98 16.26 -1.11
N THR A 141 -9.03 15.41 -1.11
CA THR A 141 -8.90 13.97 -0.87
C THR A 141 -8.15 13.25 -1.99
N ARG A 142 -8.50 13.54 -3.24
CA ARG A 142 -7.84 12.94 -4.39
C ARG A 142 -6.38 13.33 -4.47
N GLU A 143 -6.07 14.59 -4.23
CA GLU A 143 -4.68 15.08 -4.20
C GLU A 143 -3.86 14.40 -3.11
N PHE A 144 -4.41 14.25 -1.90
CA PHE A 144 -3.74 13.52 -0.83
C PHE A 144 -3.36 12.09 -1.24
N PHE A 145 -4.28 11.35 -1.87
CA PHE A 145 -3.98 9.97 -2.28
C PHE A 145 -3.00 9.87 -3.45
N GLN A 146 -2.88 10.91 -4.28
CA GLN A 146 -1.80 11.02 -5.27
C GLN A 146 -0.43 11.23 -4.61
N ILE A 147 -0.37 12.05 -3.56
CA ILE A 147 0.84 12.20 -2.75
C ILE A 147 1.20 10.85 -2.13
N VAL A 148 0.23 10.14 -1.56
CA VAL A 148 0.43 8.80 -1.00
C VAL A 148 0.96 7.82 -2.06
N GLN A 149 0.36 7.80 -3.26
CA GLN A 149 0.83 6.98 -4.37
C GLN A 149 2.32 7.26 -4.67
N ARG A 150 2.69 8.52 -4.82
CA ARG A 150 4.08 8.93 -5.13
C ARG A 150 5.06 8.58 -4.02
N CYS A 151 4.65 8.79 -2.77
CA CYS A 151 5.52 8.60 -1.62
C CYS A 151 5.73 7.13 -1.22
N PHE A 152 4.74 6.26 -1.40
CA PHE A 152 4.78 4.90 -0.84
C PHE A 152 4.76 3.78 -1.88
N PHE A 153 4.24 4.01 -3.10
CA PHE A 153 3.96 2.95 -4.07
C PHE A 153 4.71 3.08 -5.39
N GLN A 154 5.47 4.17 -5.61
CA GLN A 154 6.34 4.28 -6.77
C GLN A 154 7.69 3.62 -6.51
N SER A 155 8.07 2.66 -7.36
CA SER A 155 9.32 1.90 -7.27
C SER A 155 10.52 2.58 -7.94
N ASP A 156 10.39 3.81 -8.45
CA ASP A 156 11.48 4.51 -9.17
C ASP A 156 12.36 5.34 -8.21
N PRO A 157 13.62 4.92 -7.93
CA PRO A 157 14.55 5.64 -7.06
C PRO A 157 14.98 7.01 -7.61
N SER A 158 14.83 7.27 -8.91
CA SER A 158 15.20 8.55 -9.55
C SER A 158 14.36 9.72 -9.03
N SER A 159 13.09 9.45 -8.69
CA SER A 159 12.13 10.42 -8.16
C SER A 159 12.47 10.88 -6.72
N LEU A 160 13.24 10.06 -6.00
CA LEU A 160 13.72 10.36 -4.65
C LEU A 160 15.12 11.00 -4.68
N GLN A 161 15.98 10.65 -5.65
CA GLN A 161 17.32 11.23 -5.81
C GLN A 161 17.31 12.69 -6.30
N ALA A 162 16.27 13.13 -7.02
CA ALA A 162 16.09 14.55 -7.36
C ALA A 162 15.86 15.48 -6.14
N ARG A 163 15.81 14.93 -4.92
CA ARG A 163 15.59 15.65 -3.66
C ARG A 163 16.88 16.10 -2.95
N THR A 164 18.07 15.87 -3.52
CA THR A 164 19.36 16.20 -2.89
C THR A 164 19.85 17.63 -3.10
N SER A 165 19.18 18.44 -3.92
CA SER A 165 19.33 19.90 -3.87
C SER A 165 18.04 20.54 -3.34
N PRO A 166 18.01 21.00 -2.07
CA PRO A 166 16.85 21.72 -1.57
C PRO A 166 16.74 23.05 -2.33
N PRO A 167 15.56 23.43 -2.88
CA PRO A 167 15.32 24.84 -3.15
C PRO A 167 15.32 25.55 -1.79
N GLU A 168 16.19 26.55 -1.61
CA GLU A 168 16.20 27.32 -0.37
C GLU A 168 14.79 27.88 -0.11
N PRO A 169 14.18 27.57 1.06
CA PRO A 169 12.87 28.12 1.38
C PRO A 169 13.00 29.64 1.50
N ALA A 170 12.04 30.35 0.93
CA ALA A 170 12.00 31.80 1.02
C ALA A 170 12.11 32.24 2.49
N PRO A 171 12.92 33.27 2.80
CA PRO A 171 13.38 33.58 4.17
C PRO A 171 12.25 33.75 5.19
N HIS A 172 11.08 34.24 4.75
CA HIS A 172 9.90 34.43 5.60
C HIS A 172 9.29 33.12 6.14
N VAL A 173 9.49 31.97 5.48
CA VAL A 173 8.96 30.67 5.91
C VAL A 173 9.78 30.09 7.08
N ARG A 174 11.08 30.41 7.14
CA ARG A 174 11.98 30.01 8.24
C ARG A 174 11.60 30.69 9.55
N ASP A 175 11.23 31.95 9.48
CA ASP A 175 10.85 32.75 10.65
C ASP A 175 9.49 32.31 11.22
N ILE A 176 8.54 31.95 10.36
CA ILE A 176 7.22 31.44 10.77
C ILE A 176 7.36 30.06 11.43
N GLY A 177 8.13 29.15 10.84
CA GLY A 177 8.35 27.80 11.40
C GLY A 177 9.02 27.85 12.78
N ALA A 178 9.97 28.75 12.99
CA ALA A 178 10.63 28.95 14.28
C ALA A 178 9.69 29.56 15.35
N GLN A 179 8.80 30.48 14.95
CA GLN A 179 7.81 31.08 15.83
C GLN A 179 6.73 30.07 16.28
N TRP A 180 6.28 29.19 15.38
CA TRP A 180 5.33 28.12 15.73
C TRP A 180 5.92 27.11 16.72
N LEU A 181 7.19 26.73 16.55
CA LEU A 181 7.92 25.87 17.48
C LEU A 181 8.13 26.51 18.86
N GLN A 182 8.32 27.84 18.94
CA GLN A 182 8.37 28.57 20.22
C GLN A 182 6.98 28.69 20.89
N LEU A 183 5.91 28.87 20.11
CA LEU A 183 4.54 28.90 20.63
C LEU A 183 4.10 27.52 21.17
N ALA A 184 4.43 26.44 20.47
CA ALA A 184 4.16 25.08 20.93
C ALA A 184 4.93 24.73 22.22
N ARG A 185 6.16 25.23 22.38
CA ARG A 185 6.98 25.04 23.60
C ARG A 185 6.53 25.91 24.77
N SER A 186 5.93 27.08 24.52
CA SER A 186 5.44 27.98 25.56
C SER A 186 4.05 27.59 26.11
N GLN A 187 3.23 26.88 25.32
CA GLN A 187 1.93 26.34 25.73
C GLN A 187 2.04 25.10 26.65
N GLY A 188 3.19 24.40 26.66
CA GLY A 188 3.42 23.21 27.48
C GLY A 188 3.83 23.44 28.95
N ARG A 189 3.92 24.70 29.42
CA ARG A 189 4.40 25.03 30.78
C ARG A 189 3.47 25.95 31.58
N ARG A 190 2.15 25.77 31.46
CA ARG A 190 1.16 26.42 32.34
C ARG A 190 0.13 25.42 32.84
N ASN A 191 0.51 24.61 33.83
CA ASN A 191 -0.35 24.21 34.95
C ASN A 191 0.45 23.39 35.99
N GLY A 192 0.52 23.91 37.23
CA GLY A 192 1.08 23.20 38.38
C GLY A 192 1.90 24.09 39.33
N ARG A 193 1.22 24.77 40.27
CA ARG A 193 1.82 25.50 41.41
C ARG A 193 2.38 24.52 42.46
N SER A 194 3.54 24.79 43.06
CA SER A 194 3.68 25.24 44.47
C SER A 194 5.10 25.07 45.08
N ASN A 195 5.46 26.10 45.87
CA ASN A 195 6.34 26.14 47.06
C ASN A 195 7.88 25.89 47.01
N LYS A 196 8.59 27.03 47.17
CA LYS A 196 9.41 27.44 48.34
C LYS A 196 10.87 26.93 48.50
N LYS A 197 11.75 27.94 48.57
CA LYS A 197 13.00 28.11 49.36
C LYS A 197 14.34 27.57 48.79
N GLY A 198 15.17 28.52 48.33
CA GLY A 198 16.43 28.94 49.01
C GLY A 198 17.73 28.22 48.66
N GLY A 199 18.77 29.01 48.34
CA GLY A 199 20.18 28.70 48.70
C GLY A 199 21.17 28.46 47.55
N ASP A 200 21.93 29.51 47.23
CA ASP A 200 23.40 29.60 47.11
C ASP A 200 24.26 28.71 46.14
N LEU A 201 25.06 29.47 45.38
CA LEU A 201 26.48 29.36 45.02
C LEU A 201 27.09 28.20 44.18
N GLU A 202 27.90 28.69 43.21
CA GLU A 202 29.24 28.24 42.78
C GLU A 202 29.46 27.11 41.74
N SER A 203 29.93 27.58 40.58
CA SER A 203 31.18 27.23 39.88
C SER A 203 31.45 25.83 39.27
N ALA A 204 31.96 25.92 38.03
CA ALA A 204 32.92 25.03 37.35
C ALA A 204 32.46 23.64 36.86
N GLY A 205 32.68 23.38 35.57
CA GLY A 205 32.57 22.03 35.02
C GLY A 205 32.43 21.95 33.49
N ARG A 206 33.36 22.53 32.76
CA ARG A 206 33.49 22.41 31.29
C ARG A 206 33.69 20.93 30.94
N SER A 207 32.70 20.30 30.32
CA SER A 207 32.86 18.99 29.64
C SER A 207 32.31 19.09 28.22
N LYS A 208 33.25 19.12 27.28
CA LYS A 208 33.04 18.87 25.85
C LYS A 208 32.60 17.41 25.66
N GLY A 209 31.74 17.19 24.67
CA GLY A 209 31.59 15.89 24.02
C GLY A 209 30.31 15.14 24.39
N ARG A 210 29.21 15.48 23.70
CA ARG A 210 28.20 14.49 23.32
C ARG A 210 27.85 14.74 21.87
N GLY A 211 28.34 13.84 21.02
CA GLY A 211 27.99 13.80 19.60
C GLY A 211 26.48 13.75 19.44
N ALA A 212 25.99 14.56 18.51
CA ALA A 212 24.65 14.40 18.00
C ALA A 212 24.57 13.02 17.34
N VAL A 213 23.74 12.14 17.90
CA VAL A 213 23.29 10.93 17.22
C VAL A 213 22.60 11.42 15.94
N ARG A 214 23.22 11.17 14.78
CA ARG A 214 22.54 11.32 13.48
C ARG A 214 21.45 10.25 13.47
N ASP A 215 20.18 10.67 13.52
CA ASP A 215 19.04 9.80 13.26
C ASP A 215 19.22 9.20 11.86
N GLY A 216 19.12 7.88 11.73
CA GLY A 216 19.25 7.19 10.45
C GLY A 216 18.28 7.74 9.42
N SER A 217 18.78 8.02 8.21
CA SER A 217 17.99 8.68 7.17
C SER A 217 16.92 7.72 6.65
N PHE A 218 15.64 8.13 6.71
CA PHE A 218 14.48 7.37 6.25
C PHE A 218 14.57 6.92 4.78
N VAL A 219 15.44 7.54 3.99
CA VAL A 219 15.78 7.18 2.61
C VAL A 219 16.33 5.75 2.50
N GLU A 220 17.05 5.27 3.51
CA GLU A 220 17.64 3.93 3.54
C GLU A 220 16.58 2.81 3.54
N LEU A 221 15.33 3.14 3.91
CA LEU A 221 14.22 2.20 3.89
C LEU A 221 13.62 2.00 2.49
N PHE A 222 14.03 2.77 1.48
CA PHE A 222 13.53 2.61 0.11
C PHE A 222 14.44 1.73 -0.75
N PRO A 223 13.87 1.02 -1.75
CA PRO A 223 12.45 0.95 -2.07
C PRO A 223 11.64 0.09 -1.08
N LEU A 224 10.36 0.42 -0.89
CA LEU A 224 9.42 -0.37 -0.07
C LEU A 224 8.81 -1.53 -0.88
N PHE A 225 8.62 -1.30 -2.18
CA PHE A 225 8.05 -2.28 -3.10
C PHE A 225 8.91 -2.38 -4.36
N GLU A 226 8.93 -3.56 -4.94
CA GLU A 226 9.50 -3.83 -6.25
C GLU A 226 8.51 -4.58 -7.13
N PHE A 227 8.78 -4.62 -8.43
CA PHE A 227 8.00 -5.43 -9.35
C PHE A 227 8.32 -6.91 -9.20
N ALA A 228 7.28 -7.74 -9.12
CA ALA A 228 7.39 -9.18 -8.88
C ALA A 228 8.01 -9.95 -10.06
N ASP A 229 8.04 -9.36 -11.26
CA ASP A 229 8.61 -9.96 -12.46
C ASP A 229 9.36 -8.88 -13.25
N LYS A 230 10.55 -9.23 -13.74
CA LYS A 230 11.37 -8.36 -14.61
C LYS A 230 10.67 -8.05 -15.94
N GLN A 231 9.68 -8.86 -16.34
CA GLN A 231 8.90 -8.65 -17.57
C GLN A 231 7.50 -8.07 -17.35
N ARG A 232 6.83 -8.33 -16.21
CA ARG A 232 5.52 -7.73 -15.87
C ARG A 232 5.72 -6.48 -15.03
N ARG A 233 5.77 -5.34 -15.71
CA ARG A 233 6.09 -4.02 -15.13
C ARG A 233 5.09 -3.44 -14.13
N ASP A 234 4.03 -4.16 -13.74
CA ASP A 234 2.91 -3.54 -13.02
C ASP A 234 2.58 -4.20 -11.67
N VAL A 235 3.01 -5.44 -11.41
CA VAL A 235 2.62 -6.16 -10.18
C VAL A 235 3.66 -5.99 -9.08
N LEU A 236 3.26 -5.39 -7.97
CA LEU A 236 4.10 -5.09 -6.82
C LEU A 236 4.21 -6.27 -5.84
N ARG A 237 5.38 -6.38 -5.21
CA ARG A 237 5.64 -7.15 -3.98
C ARG A 237 6.48 -6.32 -3.03
N ILE A 238 6.46 -6.65 -1.73
CA ILE A 238 7.37 -6.03 -0.77
C ILE A 238 8.81 -6.28 -1.22
N ALA A 239 9.64 -5.23 -1.23
CA ALA A 239 11.04 -5.33 -1.63
C ALA A 239 11.80 -6.25 -0.66
N PRO A 240 12.46 -7.30 -1.16
CA PRO A 240 13.19 -8.25 -0.33
C PRO A 240 14.38 -7.55 0.32
N ARG A 241 14.67 -7.90 1.57
CA ARG A 241 15.82 -7.33 2.31
C ARG A 241 16.97 -8.32 2.33
N THR A 242 18.18 -7.79 2.13
CA THR A 242 19.40 -8.57 2.25
C THR A 242 19.52 -9.15 3.64
N VAL A 243 19.81 -10.46 3.70
CA VAL A 243 20.00 -11.18 4.94
C VAL A 243 21.49 -11.28 5.22
N TYR A 244 21.89 -10.89 6.42
CA TYR A 244 23.29 -10.93 6.86
C TYR A 244 23.50 -12.02 7.91
N VAL A 245 24.66 -12.66 7.86
CA VAL A 245 25.08 -13.69 8.82
C VAL A 245 26.51 -13.38 9.25
N SER A 246 26.84 -13.56 10.53
CA SER A 246 28.22 -13.37 10.97
C SER A 246 29.10 -14.56 10.59
N LYS A 247 30.38 -14.29 10.33
CA LYS A 247 31.36 -15.33 10.03
C LYS A 247 31.53 -16.32 11.19
N SER A 248 31.53 -15.86 12.43
CA SER A 248 31.50 -16.73 13.61
C SER A 248 30.34 -17.72 13.61
N THR A 249 29.14 -17.29 13.20
CA THR A 249 27.96 -18.16 13.11
C THR A 249 28.13 -19.20 12.00
N MET A 250 28.67 -18.78 10.85
CA MET A 250 28.99 -19.70 9.75
C MET A 250 30.02 -20.75 10.17
N ASP A 251 31.12 -20.31 10.78
CA ASP A 251 32.22 -21.16 11.24
C ASP A 251 31.79 -22.12 12.36
N ALA A 252 30.84 -21.72 13.22
CA ALA A 252 30.27 -22.59 14.26
C ALA A 252 29.34 -23.67 13.68
N LYS A 253 28.63 -23.38 12.58
CA LYS A 253 27.70 -24.32 11.94
C LYS A 253 28.38 -25.34 11.03
N LEU A 254 29.52 -24.97 10.43
CA LEU A 254 30.38 -25.84 9.62
C LEU A 254 30.77 -27.18 10.32
N PRO A 255 31.25 -27.21 11.57
CA PRO A 255 31.64 -28.44 12.26
C PRO A 255 30.47 -29.23 12.86
N GLU A 256 29.33 -28.59 13.18
CA GLU A 256 28.16 -29.25 13.79
C GLU A 256 27.37 -30.11 12.79
N LYS A 257 27.70 -30.08 11.49
CA LYS A 257 26.85 -30.60 10.40
C LYS A 257 25.41 -30.07 10.44
N SER A 258 25.20 -28.93 11.09
CA SER A 258 23.91 -28.24 11.10
C SER A 258 23.74 -27.58 9.73
N LEU A 259 23.02 -28.26 8.83
CA LEU A 259 22.88 -27.86 7.43
C LEU A 259 22.01 -26.60 7.25
N SER A 260 21.14 -26.29 8.22
CA SER A 260 20.18 -25.18 8.12
C SER A 260 20.46 -24.04 9.10
N LEU A 261 20.29 -22.81 8.61
CA LEU A 261 20.15 -21.60 9.41
C LEU A 261 18.76 -21.53 10.05
N THR A 262 18.74 -20.93 11.23
CA THR A 262 17.54 -20.54 11.96
C THR A 262 17.42 -19.03 12.02
N ARG A 263 16.25 -18.51 12.39
CA ARG A 263 16.04 -17.06 12.51
C ARG A 263 16.96 -16.37 13.54
N LYS A 264 17.56 -17.11 14.48
CA LYS A 264 18.49 -16.58 15.48
C LYS A 264 19.90 -16.37 14.94
N ASP A 265 20.24 -17.05 13.85
CA ASP A 265 21.56 -17.03 13.23
C ASP A 265 21.74 -15.78 12.33
N LEU A 266 20.65 -15.04 12.07
CA LEU A 266 20.63 -13.88 11.20
C LEU A 266 20.94 -12.60 11.98
N LEU A 267 21.77 -11.74 11.40
CA LEU A 267 22.01 -10.39 11.87
C LEU A 267 20.82 -9.51 11.48
N VAL A 268 20.04 -9.11 12.48
CA VAL A 268 18.83 -8.30 12.29
C VAL A 268 18.97 -6.97 13.01
N ASN A 269 18.87 -5.88 12.25
CA ASN A 269 18.76 -4.55 12.85
C ASN A 269 17.35 -4.34 13.42
N HIS A 270 17.23 -4.50 14.75
CA HIS A 270 15.94 -4.42 15.42
C HIS A 270 15.27 -3.04 15.29
N SER A 271 16.03 -1.95 15.22
CA SER A 271 15.44 -0.60 15.08
C SER A 271 14.83 -0.42 13.69
N GLU A 272 15.54 -0.84 12.64
CA GLU A 272 15.07 -0.81 11.26
C GLU A 272 13.80 -1.66 11.08
N VAL A 273 13.80 -2.90 11.61
CA VAL A 273 12.64 -3.79 11.55
C VAL A 273 11.41 -3.14 12.19
N GLU A 274 11.58 -2.48 13.33
CA GLU A 274 10.47 -1.82 14.02
C GLU A 274 9.97 -0.58 13.28
N THR A 275 10.88 0.18 12.66
CA THR A 275 10.51 1.30 11.78
C THR A 275 9.76 0.82 10.54
N LEU A 276 10.24 -0.24 9.87
CA LEU A 276 9.55 -0.83 8.71
C LEU A 276 8.18 -1.36 9.08
N LYS A 277 8.01 -2.01 10.23
CA LYS A 277 6.67 -2.42 10.70
C LYS A 277 5.73 -1.22 10.82
N LYS A 278 6.16 -0.09 11.39
CA LYS A 278 5.33 1.13 11.46
C LYS A 278 4.96 1.64 10.07
N VAL A 279 5.91 1.63 9.14
CA VAL A 279 5.67 2.03 7.74
C VAL A 279 4.63 1.12 7.09
N TYR A 280 4.80 -0.20 7.16
CA TYR A 280 3.85 -1.15 6.57
C TYR A 280 2.49 -1.16 7.26
N LEU A 281 2.42 -0.89 8.57
CA LEU A 281 1.17 -0.68 9.29
C LEU A 281 0.42 0.53 8.72
N CYS A 282 1.13 1.64 8.51
CA CYS A 282 0.58 2.84 7.90
C CYS A 282 0.10 2.59 6.46
N ILE A 283 0.90 1.88 5.66
CA ILE A 283 0.51 1.51 4.29
C ILE A 283 -0.78 0.69 4.29
N GLY A 284 -0.90 -0.28 5.20
CA GLY A 284 -2.15 -1.04 5.39
C GLY A 284 -3.36 -0.13 5.64
N ARG A 285 -3.21 0.84 6.55
CA ARG A 285 -4.24 1.84 6.86
C ARG A 285 -4.56 2.71 5.63
N LEU A 286 -3.54 3.19 4.92
CA LEU A 286 -3.71 4.00 3.72
C LEU A 286 -4.46 3.25 2.61
N ILE A 287 -4.19 1.95 2.41
CA ILE A 287 -4.91 1.11 1.45
C ILE A 287 -6.41 1.05 1.78
N GLY A 288 -6.77 0.80 3.03
CA GLY A 288 -8.19 0.71 3.40
C GLY A 288 -8.91 2.06 3.43
N LEU A 289 -8.22 3.14 3.80
CA LEU A 289 -8.74 4.50 3.66
C LEU A 289 -8.95 4.87 2.18
N ALA A 290 -8.04 4.49 1.29
CA ALA A 290 -8.16 4.72 -0.15
C ALA A 290 -9.40 4.03 -0.74
N ILE A 291 -9.61 2.76 -0.38
CA ILE A 291 -10.80 2.00 -0.79
C ILE A 291 -12.08 2.70 -0.34
N ARG A 292 -12.16 3.11 0.93
CA ARG A 292 -13.35 3.76 1.50
C ARG A 292 -13.65 5.13 0.92
N ASN A 293 -12.64 5.83 0.40
CA ASN A 293 -12.78 7.14 -0.22
C ASN A 293 -12.80 7.09 -1.75
N HIS A 294 -12.95 5.90 -2.35
CA HIS A 294 -13.01 5.70 -3.80
C HIS A 294 -11.74 6.18 -4.54
N GLN A 295 -10.59 6.18 -3.86
CA GLN A 295 -9.33 6.68 -4.44
C GLN A 295 -8.41 5.52 -4.83
N PRO A 296 -7.97 5.43 -6.09
CA PRO A 296 -6.98 4.45 -6.50
C PRO A 296 -5.58 4.87 -6.05
N LEU A 297 -4.71 3.88 -5.79
CA LEU A 297 -3.30 4.08 -5.40
C LEU A 297 -2.31 3.71 -6.53
N ALA A 298 -2.81 3.31 -7.70
CA ALA A 298 -2.01 2.76 -8.80
C ALA A 298 -1.12 1.58 -8.37
N ALA A 299 -1.52 0.85 -7.32
CA ALA A 299 -0.74 -0.25 -6.77
C ALA A 299 -1.42 -1.57 -7.11
N ASP A 300 -0.79 -2.37 -7.96
CA ASP A 300 -1.31 -3.68 -8.32
C ASP A 300 -0.62 -4.80 -7.54
N PHE A 301 -1.36 -5.50 -6.69
CA PHE A 301 -0.83 -6.65 -5.93
C PHE A 301 -1.43 -7.97 -6.46
N PRO A 302 -0.70 -9.11 -6.37
CA PRO A 302 -1.21 -10.42 -6.75
C PRO A 302 -2.54 -10.78 -6.04
N LEU A 303 -3.38 -11.61 -6.65
CA LEU A 303 -4.66 -12.01 -6.01
C LEU A 303 -4.49 -12.69 -4.65
N ALA A 304 -3.40 -13.44 -4.44
CA ALA A 304 -3.08 -14.07 -3.16
C ALA A 304 -2.90 -13.03 -2.03
N PHE A 305 -2.39 -11.83 -2.34
CA PHE A 305 -2.26 -10.74 -1.38
C PHE A 305 -3.62 -10.30 -0.86
N TRP A 306 -4.60 -10.11 -1.75
CA TRP A 306 -5.97 -9.69 -1.36
C TRP A 306 -6.70 -10.76 -0.57
N LYS A 307 -6.59 -12.03 -0.97
CA LYS A 307 -7.10 -13.17 -0.19
C LYS A 307 -6.48 -13.22 1.20
N PHE A 308 -5.17 -12.99 1.31
CA PHE A 308 -4.46 -12.92 2.58
C PHE A 308 -4.92 -11.74 3.45
N LEU A 309 -5.09 -10.55 2.88
CA LEU A 309 -5.57 -9.36 3.58
C LEU A 309 -6.96 -9.57 4.16
N MET A 310 -7.86 -10.16 3.37
CA MET A 310 -9.24 -10.46 3.76
C MET A 310 -9.36 -11.61 4.77
N GLN A 311 -8.27 -12.36 5.01
CA GLN A 311 -8.31 -13.63 5.74
C GLN A 311 -9.36 -14.58 5.15
N ASP A 312 -9.32 -14.72 3.82
CA ASP A 312 -10.18 -15.60 3.05
C ASP A 312 -9.77 -17.07 3.26
N ASN A 313 -10.75 -17.90 3.60
CA ASN A 313 -10.55 -19.34 3.82
C ASN A 313 -10.31 -20.11 2.51
N SER A 314 -10.58 -19.51 1.35
CA SER A 314 -10.33 -20.11 0.03
C SER A 314 -8.86 -20.04 -0.42
N LEU A 315 -7.98 -19.41 0.36
CA LEU A 315 -6.58 -19.23 0.02
C LEU A 315 -5.81 -20.57 0.06
N SER A 316 -5.39 -21.01 -1.12
CA SER A 316 -4.70 -22.29 -1.33
C SER A 316 -3.20 -22.09 -1.58
N TRP A 317 -2.43 -23.18 -1.53
CA TRP A 317 -1.00 -23.13 -1.88
C TRP A 317 -0.78 -22.70 -3.35
N GLU A 318 -1.72 -23.04 -4.23
CA GLU A 318 -1.65 -22.71 -5.65
C GLU A 318 -1.71 -21.19 -5.91
N ASP A 319 -2.47 -20.47 -5.09
CA ASP A 319 -2.62 -19.01 -5.21
C ASP A 319 -1.27 -18.30 -5.01
N TYR A 320 -0.45 -18.79 -4.07
CA TYR A 320 0.88 -18.26 -3.79
C TYR A 320 1.87 -18.45 -4.94
N CYS A 321 1.65 -19.45 -5.79
CA CYS A 321 2.53 -19.76 -6.92
C CYS A 321 2.18 -18.99 -8.21
N GLY A 322 1.26 -18.01 -8.15
CA GLY A 322 0.76 -17.30 -9.33
C GLY A 322 1.83 -16.57 -10.17
N SER A 323 3.01 -16.30 -9.62
CA SER A 323 4.15 -15.70 -10.34
C SER A 323 5.01 -16.71 -11.10
N SER A 324 4.99 -18.01 -10.75
CA SER A 324 5.82 -19.03 -11.40
C SER A 324 5.09 -20.35 -11.59
N GLN A 325 4.73 -20.64 -12.84
CA GLN A 325 4.12 -21.92 -13.20
C GLN A 325 5.10 -23.08 -13.04
N VAL A 326 6.41 -22.84 -13.21
CA VAL A 326 7.45 -23.86 -13.00
C VAL A 326 7.48 -24.29 -11.54
N PHE A 327 7.49 -23.32 -10.62
CA PHE A 327 7.46 -23.60 -9.18
C PHE A 327 6.15 -24.27 -8.75
N LYS A 328 5.01 -23.85 -9.34
CA LYS A 328 3.72 -24.53 -9.11
C LYS A 328 3.78 -26.01 -9.49
N ARG A 329 4.37 -26.34 -10.65
CA ARG A 329 4.53 -27.73 -11.11
C ARG A 329 5.46 -28.54 -10.21
N SER A 330 6.55 -27.96 -9.70
CA SER A 330 7.43 -28.68 -8.77
C SER A 330 6.71 -29.02 -7.46
N LEU A 331 5.89 -28.12 -6.93
CA LEU A 331 5.09 -28.42 -5.73
C LEU A 331 3.96 -29.43 -6.02
N GLN A 332 3.37 -29.40 -7.21
CA GLN A 332 2.41 -30.42 -7.62
C GLN A 332 3.06 -31.81 -7.68
N PHE A 333 4.26 -31.92 -8.28
CA PHE A 333 5.04 -33.15 -8.28
C PHE A 333 5.26 -33.68 -6.86
N MET A 334 5.60 -32.81 -5.91
CA MET A 334 5.77 -33.20 -4.51
C MET A 334 4.50 -33.77 -3.86
N LEU A 335 3.33 -33.28 -4.26
CA LEU A 335 2.05 -33.83 -3.77
C LEU A 335 1.75 -35.21 -4.38
N ASP A 336 2.09 -35.38 -5.65
CA ASP A 336 1.82 -36.61 -6.40
C ASP A 336 2.85 -37.71 -6.11
N HIS A 337 4.05 -37.35 -5.64
CA HIS A 337 5.15 -38.26 -5.31
C HIS A 337 4.84 -39.19 -4.12
N ASP A 338 5.26 -40.45 -4.22
CA ASP A 338 5.15 -41.44 -3.13
C ASP A 338 6.50 -41.59 -2.42
N PHE A 339 6.63 -40.95 -1.25
CA PHE A 339 7.86 -40.95 -0.44
C PHE A 339 8.18 -42.30 0.21
N GLU A 340 7.21 -43.21 0.31
CA GLU A 340 7.43 -44.55 0.87
C GLU A 340 7.95 -45.52 -0.20
N ALA A 341 7.46 -45.37 -1.44
CA ALA A 341 7.93 -46.15 -2.58
C ALA A 341 9.31 -45.69 -3.08
N GLU A 342 9.51 -44.37 -3.18
CA GLU A 342 10.74 -43.76 -3.66
C GLU A 342 11.19 -42.64 -2.70
N PRO A 343 12.02 -42.95 -1.68
CA PRO A 343 12.46 -41.96 -0.71
C PRO A 343 13.30 -40.86 -1.36
N LEU A 344 12.93 -39.60 -1.08
CA LEU A 344 13.74 -38.43 -1.43
C LEU A 344 14.28 -37.81 -0.14
N ASP A 345 15.57 -37.45 -0.12
CA ASP A 345 16.19 -36.73 1.00
C ASP A 345 15.75 -35.25 0.95
N MET A 346 14.56 -35.00 1.48
CA MET A 346 13.96 -33.68 1.54
C MET A 346 13.57 -33.35 2.96
N ARG A 347 13.83 -32.10 3.35
CA ARG A 347 13.59 -31.57 4.69
C ARG A 347 12.73 -30.33 4.64
N PHE A 348 12.21 -29.89 5.78
CA PHE A 348 11.41 -28.65 5.87
C PHE A 348 12.30 -27.41 5.83
N GLU A 349 12.99 -27.23 4.71
CA GLU A 349 14.00 -26.20 4.48
C GLU A 349 13.81 -25.53 3.10
N TYR A 350 14.48 -24.40 2.92
CA TYR A 350 14.62 -23.74 1.64
C TYR A 350 15.94 -22.98 1.52
N THR A 351 16.45 -22.94 0.29
CA THR A 351 17.64 -22.19 -0.05
C THR A 351 17.38 -20.69 -0.15
N MET A 352 18.28 -19.89 0.41
CA MET A 352 18.36 -18.43 0.20
C MET A 352 19.81 -17.97 0.09
N ASP A 353 20.01 -16.79 -0.47
CA ASP A 353 21.31 -16.14 -0.49
C ASP A 353 21.50 -15.23 0.72
N VAL A 354 22.65 -15.33 1.38
CA VAL A 354 23.04 -14.51 2.53
C VAL A 354 24.37 -13.81 2.28
N VAL A 355 24.58 -12.66 2.93
CA VAL A 355 25.86 -11.96 2.93
C VAL A 355 26.57 -12.25 4.25
N VAL A 356 27.78 -12.79 4.17
CA VAL A 356 28.62 -13.07 5.34
C VAL A 356 29.44 -11.83 5.69
N VAL A 357 29.39 -11.43 6.96
CA VAL A 357 30.08 -10.26 7.50
C VAL A 357 31.07 -10.69 8.59
N ASP A 358 32.27 -10.12 8.60
CA ASP A 358 33.27 -10.38 9.63
C ASP A 358 32.86 -9.75 10.97
N ASP A 359 33.07 -10.45 12.09
CA ASP A 359 32.67 -9.99 13.43
C ASP A 359 33.48 -8.77 13.93
N GLU A 360 34.65 -8.49 13.34
CA GLU A 360 35.55 -7.41 13.77
C GLU A 360 35.29 -6.04 13.09
N SER A 361 34.42 -5.98 12.07
CA SER A 361 33.88 -4.70 11.62
C SER A 361 32.63 -4.39 12.45
N GLY A 362 32.82 -3.69 13.57
CA GLY A 362 31.71 -3.15 14.35
C GLY A 362 30.71 -2.43 13.44
N VAL A 363 29.41 -2.64 13.69
CA VAL A 363 28.34 -1.95 12.97
C VAL A 363 28.40 -0.45 13.30
N SER A 364 29.22 0.26 12.55
CA SER A 364 29.03 1.66 12.20
C SER A 364 29.09 1.72 10.68
N SER A 365 27.96 2.05 10.07
CA SER A 365 27.81 2.37 8.64
C SER A 365 28.49 3.70 8.27
N GLU A 366 29.69 3.96 8.79
CA GLU A 366 30.49 5.17 8.50
C GLU A 366 31.95 4.84 8.09
N GLY A 367 32.23 3.60 7.68
CA GLY A 367 33.58 3.13 7.30
C GLY A 367 33.91 3.15 5.81
N ALA A 368 33.12 3.81 4.96
CA ALA A 368 33.34 3.85 3.50
C ALA A 368 33.64 5.26 2.94
N GLU A 369 33.89 6.26 3.79
CA GLU A 369 34.10 7.66 3.35
C GLU A 369 35.42 8.28 3.84
N GLN A 370 36.38 7.51 4.36
CA GLN A 370 37.66 8.05 4.85
C GLN A 370 38.88 7.45 4.16
N GLU A 371 38.93 7.47 2.83
CA GLU A 371 40.20 7.38 2.08
C GLU A 371 40.37 8.46 1.00
N GLU A 372 39.63 9.57 1.07
CA GLU A 372 39.76 10.68 0.11
C GLU A 372 40.51 11.93 0.62
N GLN A 373 41.10 11.90 1.83
CA GLN A 373 41.83 13.06 2.37
C GLN A 373 43.16 12.68 3.00
N GLN A 374 44.07 12.11 2.20
CA GLN A 374 45.50 12.16 2.52
C GLN A 374 46.36 12.02 1.27
N GLN A 375 46.32 13.03 0.40
CA GLN A 375 47.37 13.28 -0.60
C GLN A 375 47.27 14.72 -1.11
N GLN A 376 47.66 15.68 -0.25
CA GLN A 376 48.14 16.98 -0.69
C GLN A 376 49.40 17.29 0.10
N GLU A 377 50.55 17.03 -0.52
CA GLU A 377 51.69 17.93 -0.66
C GLU A 377 52.94 17.13 -1.07
N LEU A 378 53.33 17.19 -2.35
CA LEU A 378 54.70 17.49 -2.84
C LEU A 378 54.85 17.19 -4.35
N HIS A 379 55.00 18.28 -5.10
CA HIS A 379 55.63 18.52 -6.42
C HIS A 379 56.06 17.35 -7.36
N GLY A 380 55.72 17.52 -8.65
CA GLY A 380 56.68 17.35 -9.77
C GLY A 380 56.29 16.40 -10.92
N ASP A 381 55.90 17.00 -12.06
CA ASP A 381 55.98 16.56 -13.48
C ASP A 381 55.85 15.08 -13.95
N ALA A 382 55.13 14.97 -15.09
CA ALA A 382 55.23 13.97 -16.18
C ALA A 382 54.18 12.83 -16.29
N VAL A 383 53.29 13.02 -17.28
CA VAL A 383 52.75 12.08 -18.29
C VAL A 383 52.91 10.56 -18.06
N SER A 384 51.80 9.80 -17.94
CA SER A 384 51.42 8.65 -18.81
C SER A 384 50.33 7.72 -18.23
N GLU A 385 49.47 7.25 -19.15
CA GLU A 385 48.67 6.02 -19.21
C GLU A 385 47.57 5.67 -18.18
N GLN A 386 46.37 5.53 -18.74
CA GLN A 386 45.12 5.11 -18.11
C GLN A 386 45.10 3.58 -17.90
N THR A 387 45.09 3.16 -16.64
CA THR A 387 44.44 1.92 -16.20
C THR A 387 43.63 2.23 -14.95
N SER A 388 42.31 2.18 -15.06
CA SER A 388 41.37 2.34 -13.94
C SER A 388 41.51 1.17 -12.96
N PRO A 389 41.66 1.39 -11.64
CA PRO A 389 41.50 0.33 -10.66
C PRO A 389 40.01 0.14 -10.33
N ALA A 390 39.60 -1.12 -10.30
CA ALA A 390 38.25 -1.54 -9.94
C ALA A 390 37.94 -1.20 -8.47
N ALA A 391 36.76 -0.64 -8.24
CA ALA A 391 36.20 -0.44 -6.91
C ALA A 391 36.01 -1.80 -6.19
N SER A 392 36.43 -1.86 -4.93
CA SER A 392 36.28 -3.03 -4.05
C SER A 392 34.80 -3.30 -3.74
N VAL A 393 34.28 -4.39 -4.32
CA VAL A 393 32.95 -4.96 -4.06
C VAL A 393 32.95 -5.69 -2.70
N PRO A 394 31.93 -5.56 -1.83
CA PRO A 394 31.86 -6.31 -0.58
C PRO A 394 31.58 -7.82 -0.81
N SER A 395 31.80 -8.60 0.24
CA SER A 395 31.78 -10.06 0.36
C SER A 395 30.73 -10.82 -0.50
N ALA A 396 31.16 -11.96 -1.06
CA ALA A 396 30.35 -12.81 -1.93
C ALA A 396 29.05 -13.31 -1.24
N PHE A 397 27.93 -13.32 -1.99
CA PHE A 397 26.71 -14.00 -1.57
C PHE A 397 26.97 -15.50 -1.44
N VAL A 398 26.51 -16.09 -0.33
CA VAL A 398 26.59 -17.52 -0.05
C VAL A 398 25.16 -18.07 -0.01
N SER A 399 24.88 -19.12 -0.79
CA SER A 399 23.60 -19.81 -0.73
C SER A 399 23.58 -20.77 0.46
N MET A 400 22.55 -20.66 1.31
CA MET A 400 22.38 -21.40 2.56
C MET A 400 20.96 -21.97 2.64
N GLU A 401 20.80 -23.10 3.34
CA GLU A 401 19.48 -23.63 3.70
C GLU A 401 18.94 -22.93 4.95
N MET A 402 17.64 -22.64 4.98
CA MET A 402 16.93 -22.09 6.14
C MET A 402 15.71 -22.94 6.47
N GLU A 403 15.43 -23.12 7.76
CA GLU A 403 14.23 -23.82 8.20
C GLU A 403 12.93 -23.09 7.74
N LEU A 404 12.00 -23.81 7.12
CA LEU A 404 10.69 -23.26 6.74
C LEU A 404 9.84 -22.88 7.96
N GLN A 405 10.02 -23.64 9.04
CA GLN A 405 9.33 -23.45 10.30
C GLN A 405 10.27 -23.82 11.44
N LYS A 406 10.20 -23.03 12.53
CA LYS A 406 11.03 -23.19 13.71
C LYS A 406 11.01 -24.62 14.25
N GLY A 407 12.19 -25.25 14.31
CA GLY A 407 12.39 -26.59 14.84
C GLY A 407 11.98 -27.70 13.87
N MET A 408 11.76 -27.38 12.59
CA MET A 408 11.43 -28.37 11.57
C MET A 408 12.55 -28.63 10.55
N GLY A 409 13.69 -27.91 10.61
CA GLY A 409 14.81 -28.11 9.68
C GLY A 409 15.20 -29.57 9.51
N ASP A 410 15.39 -30.31 10.61
CA ASP A 410 15.78 -31.73 10.55
C ASP A 410 14.65 -32.72 10.21
N VAL A 411 13.41 -32.26 10.03
CA VAL A 411 12.26 -33.13 9.79
C VAL A 411 12.22 -33.52 8.32
N ALA A 412 12.29 -34.83 8.05
CA ALA A 412 12.15 -35.38 6.70
C ALA A 412 10.72 -35.24 6.16
N VAL A 413 10.61 -35.00 4.85
CA VAL A 413 9.32 -35.00 4.14
C VAL A 413 8.87 -36.44 3.91
N THR A 414 7.61 -36.72 4.23
CA THR A 414 6.96 -38.02 4.17
C THR A 414 5.59 -37.87 3.52
N ASN A 415 4.96 -38.99 3.12
CA ASN A 415 3.61 -38.96 2.57
C ASN A 415 2.56 -38.34 3.51
N ILE A 416 2.79 -38.40 4.82
CA ILE A 416 1.89 -37.83 5.84
C ILE A 416 2.02 -36.30 5.89
N ASN A 417 3.25 -35.78 5.80
CA ASN A 417 3.53 -34.35 6.02
C ASN A 417 3.77 -33.55 4.71
N LYS A 418 3.82 -34.18 3.53
CA LYS A 418 4.08 -33.51 2.23
C LYS A 418 3.12 -32.36 1.91
N LYS A 419 1.85 -32.46 2.33
CA LYS A 419 0.87 -31.37 2.16
C LYS A 419 1.27 -30.10 2.92
N GLU A 420 1.79 -30.29 4.14
CA GLU A 420 2.27 -29.18 4.97
C GLU A 420 3.56 -28.58 4.42
N TYR A 421 4.49 -29.43 3.94
CA TYR A 421 5.69 -28.99 3.26
C TYR A 421 5.35 -28.10 2.05
N VAL A 422 4.44 -28.56 1.18
CA VAL A 422 3.99 -27.80 0.00
C VAL A 422 3.36 -26.46 0.41
N ARG A 423 2.51 -26.46 1.44
CA ARG A 423 1.89 -25.22 1.96
C ARG A 423 2.95 -24.22 2.43
N LEU A 424 3.93 -24.67 3.21
CA LEU A 424 5.00 -23.83 3.75
C LEU A 424 5.94 -23.31 2.65
N ARG A 425 6.34 -24.17 1.69
CA ARG A 425 7.16 -23.75 0.53
C ARG A 425 6.44 -22.73 -0.35
N ALA A 426 5.14 -22.91 -0.58
CA ALA A 426 4.34 -21.95 -1.34
C ALA A 426 4.25 -20.59 -0.62
N GLN A 427 4.01 -20.59 0.69
CA GLN A 427 4.01 -19.37 1.49
C GLN A 427 5.36 -18.67 1.48
N GLN A 428 6.45 -19.43 1.67
CA GLN A 428 7.80 -18.89 1.64
C GLN A 428 8.14 -18.27 0.28
N PHE A 429 7.74 -18.92 -0.81
CA PHE A 429 7.94 -18.40 -2.16
C PHE A 429 7.23 -17.06 -2.40
N PHE A 430 6.03 -16.89 -1.85
CA PHE A 430 5.25 -15.66 -2.04
C PHE A 430 5.67 -14.52 -1.10
N PHE A 431 5.82 -14.81 0.20
CA PHE A 431 6.08 -13.80 1.21
C PHE A 431 7.56 -13.50 1.41
N GLY A 432 8.45 -14.42 1.05
CA GLY A 432 9.87 -14.33 1.37
C GLY A 432 10.12 -14.20 2.88
N ASN A 433 11.19 -13.51 3.22
CA ASN A 433 11.56 -13.19 4.61
C ASN A 433 10.69 -12.05 5.18
N GLU A 434 9.91 -11.40 4.33
CA GLU A 434 9.12 -10.19 4.57
C GLU A 434 7.72 -10.50 5.14
N PHE A 435 7.41 -11.76 5.43
CA PHE A 435 6.09 -12.18 5.94
C PHE A 435 5.59 -11.38 7.15
N VAL A 436 6.50 -10.92 8.01
CA VAL A 436 6.15 -10.06 9.15
C VAL A 436 5.52 -8.75 8.69
N TYR A 437 6.03 -8.15 7.62
CA TYR A 437 5.55 -6.89 7.07
C TYR A 437 4.19 -7.06 6.37
N TYR A 438 3.97 -8.18 5.68
CA TYR A 438 2.64 -8.52 5.14
C TYR A 438 1.60 -8.63 6.26
N LYS A 439 1.93 -9.30 7.38
CA LYS A 439 1.02 -9.37 8.55
C LYS A 439 0.74 -7.98 9.12
N THR A 440 1.77 -7.18 9.33
CA THR A 440 1.60 -5.83 9.88
C THR A 440 0.78 -4.93 8.96
N MET A 441 0.98 -5.03 7.64
CA MET A 441 0.16 -4.34 6.65
C MET A 441 -1.30 -4.80 6.68
N ARG A 442 -1.54 -6.12 6.81
CA ARG A 442 -2.90 -6.65 7.01
C ARG A 442 -3.56 -6.10 8.26
N ASP A 443 -2.83 -6.06 9.36
CA ASP A 443 -3.37 -5.59 10.63
C ASP A 443 -3.75 -4.10 10.52
N GLY A 444 -2.93 -3.28 9.85
CA GLY A 444 -3.26 -1.88 9.53
C GLY A 444 -4.44 -1.73 8.57
N PHE A 445 -4.58 -2.62 7.59
CA PHE A 445 -5.75 -2.66 6.72
C PHE A 445 -7.04 -2.94 7.50
N LEU A 446 -7.01 -3.90 8.42
CA LEU A 446 -8.14 -4.26 9.28
C LEU A 446 -8.47 -3.21 10.36
N ASP A 447 -7.54 -2.28 10.65
CA ASP A 447 -7.82 -1.11 11.47
C ASP A 447 -8.82 -0.16 10.79
N THR A 448 -8.92 -0.16 9.46
CA THR A 448 -9.72 0.82 8.69
C THR A 448 -11.01 0.25 8.11
N ILE A 449 -11.04 -1.04 7.80
CA ILE A 449 -12.21 -1.76 7.28
C ILE A 449 -12.45 -2.99 8.17
N ALA A 450 -13.66 -3.14 8.70
CA ALA A 450 -13.97 -4.29 9.54
C ALA A 450 -14.02 -5.58 8.72
N ARG A 451 -13.57 -6.70 9.31
CA ARG A 451 -13.60 -8.02 8.65
C ARG A 451 -15.00 -8.45 8.23
N SER A 452 -16.04 -8.02 8.96
CA SER A 452 -17.44 -8.21 8.56
C SER A 452 -17.73 -7.52 7.24
N ASP A 453 -17.20 -6.35 6.98
CA ASP A 453 -17.59 -5.58 5.80
C ASP A 453 -16.85 -6.10 4.56
N LEU A 454 -15.66 -6.71 4.77
CA LEU A 454 -14.84 -7.28 3.71
C LEU A 454 -15.48 -8.47 2.99
N LYS A 455 -16.35 -9.27 3.61
CA LYS A 455 -16.96 -10.42 2.89
C LYS A 455 -17.97 -10.01 1.83
N LEU A 456 -18.31 -8.71 1.75
CA LEU A 456 -19.09 -8.15 0.64
C LEU A 456 -18.28 -8.15 -0.67
N PHE A 457 -16.96 -8.11 -0.59
CA PHE A 457 -16.05 -7.94 -1.71
C PHE A 457 -15.44 -9.26 -2.16
N HIS A 458 -15.21 -9.39 -3.47
CA HIS A 458 -14.30 -10.40 -4.01
C HIS A 458 -12.86 -9.87 -4.00
N PRO A 459 -11.82 -10.72 -3.83
CA PRO A 459 -10.43 -10.28 -3.84
C PRO A 459 -10.04 -9.49 -5.10
N ALA A 460 -10.58 -9.89 -6.26
CA ALA A 460 -10.36 -9.20 -7.54
C ALA A 460 -10.99 -7.80 -7.59
N GLU A 461 -12.07 -7.57 -6.84
CA GLU A 461 -12.71 -6.26 -6.74
C GLU A 461 -11.84 -5.30 -5.93
N LEU A 462 -11.33 -5.71 -4.76
CA LEU A 462 -10.41 -4.89 -3.96
C LEU A 462 -9.13 -4.56 -4.73
N ARG A 463 -8.57 -5.55 -5.44
CA ARG A 463 -7.46 -5.35 -6.37
C ARG A 463 -7.77 -4.25 -7.38
N ARG A 464 -8.95 -4.31 -8.01
CA ARG A 464 -9.39 -3.29 -8.97
C ARG A 464 -9.50 -1.91 -8.32
N VAL A 465 -10.06 -1.81 -7.11
CA VAL A 465 -10.19 -0.54 -6.37
C VAL A 465 -8.84 0.15 -6.19
N VAL A 466 -7.86 -0.61 -5.72
CA VAL A 466 -6.56 -0.05 -5.35
C VAL A 466 -5.65 0.16 -6.55
N ARG A 467 -5.68 -0.75 -7.53
CA ARG A 467 -4.97 -0.57 -8.80
C ARG A 467 -5.53 0.61 -9.60
N GLY A 468 -6.84 0.82 -9.56
CA GLY A 468 -7.52 1.72 -10.49
C GLY A 468 -7.63 1.12 -11.90
N GLU A 469 -8.06 1.98 -12.83
CA GLU A 469 -8.19 1.62 -14.23
C GLU A 469 -6.97 2.14 -15.01
N PRO A 470 -6.15 1.25 -15.60
CA PRO A 470 -4.92 1.65 -16.29
C PRO A 470 -5.16 2.30 -17.64
N SER A 471 -6.33 2.05 -18.26
CA SER A 471 -6.66 2.57 -19.58
C SER A 471 -7.69 3.68 -19.50
N ILE A 472 -7.42 4.78 -20.19
CA ILE A 472 -8.31 5.93 -20.28
C ILE A 472 -9.17 5.78 -21.54
N ASP A 473 -10.47 5.59 -21.33
CA ASP A 473 -11.49 5.62 -22.39
C ASP A 473 -11.98 7.05 -22.64
N PHE A 474 -11.36 7.71 -23.61
CA PHE A 474 -11.76 9.05 -24.03
C PHE A 474 -13.09 9.10 -24.79
N SER A 475 -13.60 7.98 -25.32
CA SER A 475 -14.95 7.95 -25.89
C SER A 475 -15.99 8.18 -24.81
N SER A 476 -15.85 7.49 -23.67
CA SER A 476 -16.70 7.69 -22.49
C SER A 476 -16.49 9.09 -21.89
N LEU A 477 -15.25 9.59 -21.84
CA LEU A 477 -14.99 10.97 -21.37
C LEU A 477 -15.72 12.01 -22.24
N LYS A 478 -15.59 11.92 -23.57
CA LYS A 478 -16.21 12.84 -24.55
C LYS A 478 -17.72 12.93 -24.37
N LYS A 479 -18.39 11.80 -24.13
CA LYS A 479 -19.84 11.74 -23.87
C LYS A 479 -20.24 12.35 -22.53
N SER A 480 -19.35 12.36 -21.55
CA SER A 480 -19.59 12.94 -20.21
C SER A 480 -19.31 14.45 -20.13
N VAL A 481 -18.69 15.06 -21.15
CA VAL A 481 -18.35 16.49 -21.15
C VAL A 481 -19.60 17.37 -21.28
N LEU A 482 -19.73 18.32 -20.36
CA LEU A 482 -20.76 19.36 -20.39
C LEU A 482 -20.20 20.65 -20.99
N TYR A 483 -20.78 21.07 -22.12
CA TYR A 483 -20.41 22.33 -22.77
C TYR A 483 -21.18 23.49 -22.15
N SER A 484 -20.48 24.59 -21.86
CA SER A 484 -21.04 25.78 -21.21
C SER A 484 -20.75 27.03 -22.03
N ARG A 485 -21.44 28.14 -21.74
CA ARG A 485 -21.21 29.46 -22.38
C ARG A 485 -21.38 29.46 -23.91
N GLY A 486 -22.37 28.73 -24.42
CA GLY A 486 -22.70 28.70 -25.86
C GLY A 486 -21.84 27.74 -26.68
N ALA A 487 -20.84 27.10 -26.07
CA ALA A 487 -20.09 26.01 -26.71
C ALA A 487 -21.01 24.80 -27.00
N SER A 488 -20.76 24.15 -28.13
CA SER A 488 -21.52 22.98 -28.60
C SER A 488 -20.54 21.94 -29.15
N PRO A 489 -20.83 20.62 -29.02
CA PRO A 489 -20.02 19.58 -29.66
C PRO A 489 -19.93 19.72 -31.20
N LEU A 490 -20.79 20.55 -31.80
CA LEU A 490 -20.77 20.87 -33.23
C LEU A 490 -19.77 21.97 -33.60
N HIS A 491 -19.15 22.65 -32.63
CA HIS A 491 -18.20 23.71 -32.92
C HIS A 491 -16.92 23.14 -33.54
N GLY A 492 -16.43 23.74 -34.63
CA GLY A 492 -15.27 23.22 -35.36
C GLY A 492 -14.02 23.07 -34.49
N ALA A 493 -13.79 23.99 -33.55
CA ALA A 493 -12.68 23.89 -32.59
C ALA A 493 -12.81 22.69 -31.64
N ILE A 494 -14.03 22.35 -31.21
CA ILE A 494 -14.31 21.21 -30.34
C ILE A 494 -14.20 19.89 -31.11
N GLN A 495 -14.66 19.85 -32.35
CA GLN A 495 -14.50 18.67 -33.21
C GLN A 495 -13.02 18.37 -33.46
N ARG A 496 -12.25 19.38 -33.88
CA ARG A 496 -10.79 19.28 -34.07
C ARG A 496 -10.07 18.85 -32.79
N PHE A 497 -10.47 19.39 -31.64
CA PHE A 497 -9.91 18.99 -30.36
C PHE A 497 -10.09 17.48 -30.12
N TRP A 498 -11.29 16.94 -30.32
CA TRP A 498 -11.52 15.51 -30.12
C TRP A 498 -10.86 14.63 -31.18
N GLU A 499 -10.74 15.09 -32.43
CA GLU A 499 -9.99 14.40 -33.48
C GLU A 499 -8.53 14.18 -33.05
N VAL A 500 -7.87 15.23 -32.54
CA VAL A 500 -6.49 15.15 -32.04
C VAL A 500 -6.38 14.25 -30.81
N VAL A 501 -7.31 14.37 -29.86
CA VAL A 501 -7.28 13.61 -28.60
C VAL A 501 -7.58 12.12 -28.79
N GLU A 502 -8.39 11.77 -29.80
CA GLU A 502 -8.67 10.37 -30.14
C GLU A 502 -7.40 9.64 -30.62
N ASP A 503 -6.47 10.34 -31.28
CA ASP A 503 -5.20 9.80 -31.78
C ASP A 503 -4.11 9.68 -30.69
N PHE A 504 -4.31 10.24 -29.50
CA PHE A 504 -3.33 10.16 -28.41
C PHE A 504 -3.14 8.73 -27.88
N ASP A 505 -1.88 8.37 -27.61
CA ASP A 505 -1.50 7.16 -26.88
C ASP A 505 -1.78 7.29 -25.38
N GLN A 506 -1.85 6.17 -24.65
CA GLN A 506 -2.26 6.17 -23.24
C GLN A 506 -1.40 7.08 -22.34
N GLU A 507 -0.12 7.24 -22.64
CA GLU A 507 0.77 8.15 -21.90
C GLU A 507 0.35 9.61 -22.09
N THR A 508 0.11 10.05 -23.33
CA THR A 508 -0.36 11.41 -23.62
C THR A 508 -1.78 11.63 -23.09
N ARG A 509 -2.64 10.62 -23.14
CA ARG A 509 -3.98 10.67 -22.51
C ARG A 509 -3.87 10.90 -21.00
N ALA A 510 -2.94 10.22 -20.32
CA ALA A 510 -2.71 10.40 -18.88
C ALA A 510 -2.17 11.80 -18.56
N LYS A 511 -1.27 12.36 -19.39
CA LYS A 511 -0.79 13.75 -19.26
C LYS A 511 -1.92 14.76 -19.41
N LEU A 512 -2.76 14.61 -20.44
CA LEU A 512 -3.93 15.45 -20.65
C LEU A 512 -4.93 15.36 -19.49
N LEU A 513 -5.20 14.15 -19.00
CA LEU A 513 -6.08 13.93 -17.86
C LEU A 513 -5.49 14.51 -16.56
N THR A 514 -4.17 14.46 -16.40
CA THR A 514 -3.45 15.10 -15.29
C THR A 514 -3.60 16.61 -15.38
N PHE A 515 -3.48 17.17 -16.57
CA PHE A 515 -3.68 18.60 -16.77
C PHE A 515 -5.12 19.04 -16.47
N TRP A 516 -6.13 18.25 -16.87
CA TRP A 516 -7.54 18.58 -16.60
C TRP A 516 -7.97 18.36 -15.16
N SER A 517 -7.56 17.24 -14.58
CA SER A 517 -8.11 16.70 -13.33
C SER A 517 -7.06 16.49 -12.24
N GLY A 518 -5.83 16.98 -12.43
CA GLY A 518 -4.66 16.75 -11.57
C GLY A 518 -4.23 15.31 -11.43
N SER A 519 -4.89 14.37 -12.10
CA SER A 519 -4.65 12.93 -11.95
C SER A 519 -4.34 12.26 -13.27
N PRO A 520 -3.34 11.36 -13.32
CA PRO A 520 -3.12 10.53 -14.49
C PRO A 520 -4.13 9.39 -14.59
N LEU A 521 -4.81 9.05 -13.48
CA LEU A 521 -5.80 7.98 -13.44
C LEU A 521 -7.23 8.51 -13.65
N PRO A 522 -8.05 7.82 -14.46
CA PRO A 522 -9.46 8.10 -14.61
C PRO A 522 -10.25 7.69 -13.35
N PRO A 523 -11.48 8.22 -13.15
CA PRO A 523 -12.39 7.71 -12.13
C PRO A 523 -12.61 6.21 -12.30
N ILE A 524 -12.51 5.47 -11.19
CA ILE A 524 -12.50 4.01 -11.24
C ILE A 524 -13.80 3.38 -11.78
N PHE A 525 -14.94 4.06 -11.60
CA PHE A 525 -16.23 3.62 -12.12
C PHE A 525 -16.58 4.26 -13.47
N GLY A 526 -15.61 4.89 -14.13
CA GLY A 526 -15.74 5.52 -15.43
C GLY A 526 -16.30 6.94 -15.39
N PHE A 527 -16.22 7.62 -16.53
CA PHE A 527 -16.64 9.03 -16.68
C PHE A 527 -18.15 9.19 -16.79
N GLU A 528 -18.85 8.17 -17.30
CA GLU A 528 -20.30 8.18 -17.49
C GLU A 528 -21.09 7.67 -16.29
N SER A 529 -20.44 7.35 -15.15
CA SER A 529 -21.17 6.80 -14.01
C SER A 529 -22.29 7.76 -13.62
N LYS A 530 -23.54 7.35 -13.95
CA LYS A 530 -24.78 8.04 -13.57
C LYS A 530 -24.98 8.00 -12.06
N TYR A 531 -24.22 7.13 -11.39
CA TYR A 531 -24.16 6.92 -9.97
C TYR A 531 -23.06 7.82 -9.41
N ARG A 532 -23.23 9.14 -9.56
CA ARG A 532 -22.49 10.07 -8.72
C ARG A 532 -22.85 9.71 -7.29
N SER A 533 -21.84 9.30 -6.51
CA SER A 533 -21.95 8.80 -5.14
C SER A 533 -23.07 9.49 -4.36
N MET A 534 -23.78 8.70 -3.56
CA MET A 534 -24.86 9.14 -2.68
C MET A 534 -24.42 10.23 -1.69
N ASN A 535 -23.12 10.52 -1.61
CA ASN A 535 -22.51 11.64 -0.89
C ASN A 535 -22.16 12.81 -1.83
N ALA A 536 -23.17 13.31 -2.55
CA ALA A 536 -23.05 14.34 -3.57
C ALA A 536 -22.67 15.75 -3.07
N VAL A 537 -22.30 15.93 -1.79
CA VAL A 537 -21.91 17.25 -1.26
C VAL A 537 -20.39 17.46 -1.27
N SER A 538 -19.56 16.43 -1.16
CA SER A 538 -18.09 16.57 -1.28
C SER A 538 -17.58 16.25 -2.69
N LEU A 539 -18.16 15.26 -3.37
CA LEU A 539 -17.76 14.83 -4.72
C LEU A 539 -18.22 15.76 -5.85
N ALA A 540 -19.10 16.72 -5.58
CA ALA A 540 -19.53 17.71 -6.57
C ALA A 540 -18.37 18.59 -7.08
N ASN A 541 -17.30 18.74 -6.30
CA ASN A 541 -16.14 19.55 -6.67
C ASN A 541 -14.99 18.73 -7.29
N ASP A 542 -14.90 17.42 -7.02
CA ASP A 542 -13.71 16.60 -7.34
C ASP A 542 -13.50 16.28 -8.83
N CYS A 543 -14.54 16.49 -9.65
CA CYS A 543 -14.51 16.25 -11.10
C CYS A 543 -14.91 17.47 -11.94
N LEU A 544 -15.10 18.65 -11.36
CA LEU A 544 -15.37 19.87 -12.13
C LEU A 544 -14.06 20.46 -12.70
N ALA A 545 -13.38 19.67 -13.52
CA ALA A 545 -12.35 20.18 -14.43
C ALA A 545 -13.04 21.11 -15.44
N ARG A 546 -12.84 22.42 -15.30
CA ARG A 546 -13.30 23.41 -16.29
C ARG A 546 -12.17 23.72 -17.25
N PHE A 547 -12.37 23.38 -18.52
CA PHE A 547 -11.44 23.72 -19.59
C PHE A 547 -12.02 24.86 -20.43
N PHE A 548 -11.18 25.86 -20.71
CA PHE A 548 -11.51 26.97 -21.59
C PHE A 548 -10.86 26.72 -22.95
N LEU A 549 -11.66 26.30 -23.94
CA LEU A 549 -11.25 26.36 -25.34
C LEU A 549 -11.43 27.79 -25.83
N VAL A 550 -10.33 28.42 -26.23
CA VAL A 550 -10.35 29.64 -27.06
C VAL A 550 -10.59 29.19 -28.51
N ASP A 551 -11.31 29.99 -29.29
CA ASP A 551 -11.55 29.68 -30.71
C ASP A 551 -10.27 29.83 -31.52
N TRP A 552 -9.54 28.71 -31.68
CA TRP A 552 -8.35 28.64 -32.50
C TRP A 552 -8.69 28.35 -33.97
N LEU A 553 -8.17 29.18 -34.86
CA LEU A 553 -8.41 29.12 -36.30
C LEU A 553 -7.61 27.98 -36.99
N ASP A 554 -6.60 27.39 -36.35
CA ASP A 554 -5.67 26.46 -37.01
C ASP A 554 -5.42 25.16 -36.20
N THR A 555 -5.55 24.02 -36.87
CA THR A 555 -5.38 22.65 -36.33
C THR A 555 -3.96 22.42 -35.82
N HIS A 556 -2.94 22.93 -36.54
CA HIS A 556 -1.53 22.76 -36.16
C HIS A 556 -1.19 23.47 -34.85
N PHE A 557 -1.82 24.62 -34.60
CA PHE A 557 -1.62 25.40 -33.38
C PHE A 557 -2.28 24.73 -32.16
N LEU A 558 -3.44 24.10 -32.36
CA LEU A 558 -4.13 23.34 -31.32
C LEU A 558 -3.32 22.09 -30.89
N ILE A 559 -2.73 21.38 -31.85
CA ILE A 559 -1.86 20.22 -31.59
C ILE A 559 -0.62 20.67 -30.82
N MET A 560 0.07 21.70 -31.30
CA MET A 560 1.27 22.24 -30.66
C MET A 560 0.98 22.71 -29.23
N CYS A 561 -0.14 23.39 -28.98
CA CYS A 561 -0.55 23.81 -27.64
C CYS A 561 -0.94 22.62 -26.74
N CYS A 562 -1.61 21.59 -27.26
CA CYS A 562 -1.91 20.38 -26.49
C CYS A 562 -0.63 19.62 -26.13
N GLU A 563 0.32 19.52 -27.06
CA GLU A 563 1.64 18.91 -26.84
C GLU A 563 2.48 19.72 -25.84
N LEU A 564 2.53 21.05 -25.97
CA LEU A 564 3.19 21.96 -25.02
C LEU A 564 2.57 21.89 -23.61
N CYS A 565 1.24 21.82 -23.51
CA CYS A 565 0.53 21.62 -22.24
C CYS A 565 0.83 20.24 -21.63
N CYS A 566 0.87 19.18 -22.45
CA CYS A 566 1.26 17.84 -22.00
C CYS A 566 2.74 17.77 -21.61
N ALA A 567 3.60 18.64 -22.15
CA ALA A 567 5.01 18.80 -21.81
C ALA A 567 5.27 19.76 -20.62
N GLY A 568 4.23 20.17 -19.89
CA GLY A 568 4.36 20.99 -18.68
C GLY A 568 4.63 22.48 -18.90
N HIS A 569 4.55 22.97 -20.14
CA HIS A 569 4.73 24.39 -20.45
C HIS A 569 3.35 25.07 -20.54
N CYS A 570 2.96 25.77 -19.49
CA CYS A 570 1.78 26.64 -19.49
C CYS A 570 2.01 27.81 -20.45
N VAL A 571 1.45 27.75 -21.66
CA VAL A 571 1.23 28.96 -22.45
C VAL A 571 -0.23 29.39 -22.26
N LEU A 572 -0.45 30.23 -21.24
CA LEU A 572 -1.64 31.06 -21.17
C LEU A 572 -1.52 32.10 -22.28
N VAL A 573 -2.05 31.79 -23.47
CA VAL A 573 -2.30 32.82 -24.48
C VAL A 573 -3.66 33.41 -24.18
N HIS A 574 -3.65 34.71 -23.90
CA HIS A 574 -4.75 35.49 -23.37
C HIS A 574 -5.78 35.89 -24.43
#